data_AF-Q3S8D0-F1
#
_entry.id   AF-Q3S8D0-F1
#
_cell.length_a   1.000
_cell.length_b   1.000
_cell.length_c   1.000
_cell.angle_alpha   90.00
_cell.angle_beta   90.00
_cell.angle_gamma   90.00
#
_symmetry.space_group_name_H-M   'P 1'
#
loop_
_entity.id
_entity.type
_entity.pdbx_description
1 polymer ?
#
loop_
_entity_poly.entity_id
_entity_poly.type
_entity_poly.pdbx_seq_one_letter_code
_entity_poly.pdbx_strand_id
1 'polypeptide(L)'
;MYKYNTPSGDKSMDGLGMALRFGLPLRDMEMVQFHPTGLLAGDHTRMTGTVLEEGLRGAGGQLLNARGERFMFDYDGRGERATRDVVSRGIYAEMRKNNNPEQIGMFISMSHLGPDVVRQKFPGMVKRCADSGFDLAAGKVEVVPTAHYFMGGVVVAPDTSTAMEGFYVAGEDAGGAHGANRLGGNGVANSTVFGGIAGDTMGAAVRNMRSLRDIDEHVLAAEMDRALQPLMRPAAPVQPLRAALQDAMWEDVGVMRSRAGLERGLKRVEAVQSDLHEAGIDGANLAFNMTWHDWLNLRSLVDVSEVIARAALERENSRGAHFREDFPEVGDLESSYFTLAQKRGEDLTLSRAEVAFTIVRPGQTVLPDDAPATLVAAQ
;
A
#
# COMPACT_ATOMS: atom_id res chain seq x y z
N MET A 1 6.17 6.09 1.23
CA MET A 1 6.17 6.13 2.71
C MET A 1 6.76 4.89 3.38
N TYR A 2 6.81 3.70 2.77
CA TYR A 2 7.45 2.52 3.38
C TYR A 2 8.89 2.35 2.89
N LYS A 3 9.76 1.76 3.73
CA LYS A 3 11.16 1.44 3.36
C LYS A 3 11.25 0.54 2.13
N TYR A 4 10.63 -0.64 2.19
CA TYR A 4 10.49 -1.53 1.04
C TYR A 4 9.12 -1.34 0.42
N ASN A 5 9.10 -0.91 -0.84
CA ASN A 5 7.88 -0.65 -1.57
C ASN A 5 8.09 -0.94 -3.07
N THR A 6 7.01 -1.32 -3.74
CA THR A 6 6.99 -1.59 -5.19
C THR A 6 6.58 -0.40 -6.07
N PRO A 7 5.74 0.55 -5.60
CA PRO A 7 5.33 1.68 -6.43
C PRO A 7 6.52 2.50 -6.91
N SER A 8 6.31 3.29 -7.98
CA SER A 8 7.32 4.27 -8.39
C SER A 8 7.57 5.28 -7.27
N GLY A 9 8.75 5.89 -7.28
CA GLY A 9 9.08 7.00 -6.37
C GLY A 9 8.15 8.20 -6.50
N ASP A 10 7.40 8.28 -7.60
CA ASP A 10 6.41 9.34 -7.87
C ASP A 10 5.10 9.13 -7.10
N LYS A 11 4.90 7.99 -6.44
CA LYS A 11 3.72 7.76 -5.58
C LYS A 11 3.84 8.55 -4.27
N SER A 12 3.46 9.82 -4.32
CA SER A 12 3.50 10.81 -3.23
C SER A 12 2.27 10.81 -2.33
N MET A 13 1.18 10.13 -2.74
CA MET A 13 -0.13 10.15 -2.07
C MET A 13 -0.76 11.54 -2.00
N ASP A 14 -0.35 12.45 -2.88
CA ASP A 14 -0.86 13.81 -2.96
C ASP A 14 -2.36 13.88 -3.26
N GLY A 15 -2.89 13.05 -4.15
CA GLY A 15 -4.33 12.98 -4.43
C GLY A 15 -5.17 12.64 -3.18
N LEU A 16 -4.73 11.63 -2.41
CA LEU A 16 -5.35 11.27 -1.14
C LEU A 16 -5.15 12.36 -0.07
N GLY A 17 -3.97 12.96 0.00
CA GLY A 17 -3.67 14.07 0.90
C GLY A 17 -4.51 15.32 0.61
N MET A 18 -4.74 15.63 -0.67
CA MET A 18 -5.63 16.71 -1.11
C MET A 18 -7.08 16.42 -0.73
N ALA A 19 -7.58 15.22 -1.04
CA ALA A 19 -8.94 14.82 -0.66
C ALA A 19 -9.16 14.89 0.86
N LEU A 20 -8.18 14.41 1.64
CA LEU A 20 -8.22 14.48 3.10
C LEU A 20 -8.25 15.93 3.60
N ARG A 21 -7.37 16.80 3.09
CA ARG A 21 -7.31 18.22 3.50
C ARG A 21 -8.57 19.00 3.13
N PHE A 22 -9.21 18.66 2.01
CA PHE A 22 -10.53 19.20 1.66
C PHE A 22 -11.65 18.70 2.60
N GLY A 23 -11.40 17.62 3.34
CA GLY A 23 -12.37 17.03 4.27
C GLY A 23 -13.21 15.92 3.65
N LEU A 24 -12.79 15.33 2.53
CA LEU A 24 -13.41 14.09 2.03
C LEU A 24 -13.03 12.92 2.93
N PRO A 25 -13.97 12.01 3.22
CA PRO A 25 -13.66 10.81 3.99
C PRO A 25 -12.81 9.86 3.16
N LEU A 26 -11.73 9.37 3.77
CA LEU A 26 -10.97 8.22 3.30
C LEU A 26 -11.46 6.97 4.02
N ARG A 27 -11.55 5.84 3.32
CA ARG A 27 -11.97 4.56 3.91
C ARG A 27 -10.83 3.56 3.94
N ASP A 28 -10.81 2.71 4.97
CA ASP A 28 -9.96 1.52 5.11
C ASP A 28 -8.47 1.75 4.80
N MET A 29 -7.95 2.92 5.19
CA MET A 29 -6.57 3.30 4.89
C MET A 29 -5.54 2.35 5.52
N GLU A 30 -5.88 1.68 6.62
CA GLU A 30 -5.07 0.64 7.23
C GLU A 30 -4.91 -0.64 6.39
N MET A 31 -5.75 -0.83 5.36
CA MET A 31 -5.71 -1.96 4.44
C MET A 31 -4.63 -1.74 3.35
N VAL A 32 -3.37 -1.93 3.74
CA VAL A 32 -2.20 -1.85 2.86
C VAL A 32 -1.67 -3.24 2.58
N GLN A 33 -1.75 -3.69 1.32
CA GLN A 33 -1.26 -5.02 0.92
C GLN A 33 0.25 -4.99 0.70
N PHE A 34 0.92 -5.99 1.26
CA PHE A 34 2.32 -6.27 1.00
C PHE A 34 2.44 -7.44 0.02
N HIS A 35 3.35 -7.31 -0.94
CA HIS A 35 3.75 -8.41 -1.80
C HIS A 35 4.86 -9.21 -1.11
N PRO A 36 4.79 -10.55 -1.02
CA PRO A 36 5.72 -11.32 -0.22
C PRO A 36 7.15 -11.36 -0.79
N THR A 37 7.28 -11.38 -2.11
CA THR A 37 8.57 -11.60 -2.79
C THR A 37 9.07 -10.33 -3.48
N GLY A 38 9.27 -9.26 -2.70
CA GLY A 38 10.01 -8.09 -3.18
C GLY A 38 11.50 -8.40 -3.22
N LEU A 39 12.16 -8.17 -4.35
CA LEU A 39 13.60 -8.36 -4.52
C LEU A 39 14.36 -7.49 -3.52
N LEU A 40 15.34 -8.05 -2.81
CA LEU A 40 16.23 -7.31 -1.94
C LEU A 40 17.63 -7.31 -2.56
N ALA A 41 18.01 -6.21 -3.22
CA ALA A 41 19.26 -6.09 -4.00
C ALA A 41 20.24 -5.05 -3.41
N GLY A 42 19.99 -4.58 -2.19
CA GLY A 42 20.78 -3.52 -1.53
C GLY A 42 20.22 -2.11 -1.70
N ASP A 43 20.77 -1.17 -0.95
CA ASP A 43 20.36 0.25 -0.90
C ASP A 43 20.84 1.08 -2.11
N HIS A 44 21.93 0.65 -2.75
CA HIS A 44 22.53 1.28 -3.93
C HIS A 44 21.69 1.13 -5.22
N THR A 45 20.55 0.43 -5.18
CA THR A 45 19.69 0.19 -6.35
C THR A 45 18.22 0.42 -6.06
N ARG A 46 17.51 1.00 -7.03
CA ARG A 46 16.04 1.12 -7.00
C ARG A 46 15.32 -0.20 -7.28
N MET A 47 16.05 -1.28 -7.58
CA MET A 47 15.49 -2.61 -7.76
C MET A 47 15.05 -3.25 -6.44
N THR A 48 15.59 -2.78 -5.31
CA THR A 48 15.15 -3.22 -3.99
C THR A 48 13.69 -2.84 -3.75
N GLY A 49 12.90 -3.81 -3.32
CA GLY A 49 11.45 -3.69 -3.17
C GLY A 49 10.66 -3.99 -4.44
N THR A 50 11.28 -4.14 -5.62
CA THR A 50 10.55 -4.49 -6.85
C THR A 50 10.06 -5.93 -6.83
N VAL A 51 8.93 -6.19 -7.47
CA VAL A 51 8.26 -7.50 -7.40
C VAL A 51 9.00 -8.57 -8.21
N LEU A 52 9.30 -9.70 -7.58
CA LEU A 52 9.43 -10.99 -8.28
C LEU A 52 8.04 -11.59 -8.43
N GLU A 53 7.66 -11.93 -9.66
CA GLU A 53 6.28 -12.27 -10.00
C GLU A 53 5.71 -13.44 -9.18
N GLU A 54 4.42 -13.36 -8.86
CA GLU A 54 3.70 -14.38 -8.10
C GLU A 54 3.68 -15.76 -8.77
N GLY A 55 3.80 -15.79 -10.10
CA GLY A 55 3.91 -17.02 -10.89
C GLY A 55 5.04 -17.95 -10.43
N LEU A 56 6.14 -17.39 -9.87
CA LEU A 56 7.25 -18.17 -9.33
C LEU A 56 6.80 -19.09 -8.18
N ARG A 57 6.03 -18.55 -7.22
CA ARG A 57 5.47 -19.36 -6.11
C ARG A 57 4.43 -20.35 -6.62
N GLY A 58 3.55 -19.93 -7.54
CA GLY A 58 2.56 -20.81 -8.16
C GLY A 58 3.19 -22.02 -8.86
N ALA A 59 4.34 -21.82 -9.49
CA ALA A 59 5.13 -22.85 -10.17
C ALA A 59 6.00 -23.69 -9.23
N GLY A 60 5.92 -23.50 -7.91
CA GLY A 60 6.61 -24.32 -6.91
C GLY A 60 7.79 -23.64 -6.21
N GLY A 61 8.03 -22.34 -6.43
CA GLY A 61 9.10 -21.60 -5.77
C GLY A 61 9.08 -21.76 -4.25
N GLN A 62 10.23 -22.12 -3.69
CA GLN A 62 10.37 -22.48 -2.27
C GLN A 62 10.90 -21.27 -1.50
N LEU A 63 10.25 -20.95 -0.38
CA LEU A 63 10.71 -19.90 0.53
C LEU A 63 11.59 -20.52 1.61
N LEU A 64 12.83 -20.05 1.69
CA LEU A 64 13.87 -20.59 2.54
C LEU A 64 14.33 -19.55 3.57
N ASN A 65 14.54 -19.99 4.80
CA ASN A 65 15.10 -19.14 5.85
C ASN A 65 16.64 -19.04 5.71
N ALA A 66 17.29 -18.33 6.65
CA ALA A 66 18.74 -18.18 6.70
C ALA A 66 19.51 -19.53 6.74
N ARG A 67 18.90 -20.58 7.31
CA ARG A 67 19.47 -21.94 7.39
C ARG A 67 19.22 -22.76 6.13
N GLY A 68 18.49 -22.22 5.15
CA GLY A 68 18.11 -22.93 3.93
C GLY A 68 16.91 -23.88 4.11
N GLU A 69 16.17 -23.76 5.20
CA GLU A 69 15.00 -24.60 5.48
C GLU A 69 13.73 -23.97 4.91
N ARG A 70 12.82 -24.81 4.38
CA ARG A 70 11.50 -24.37 3.96
C ARG A 70 10.63 -24.10 5.19
N PHE A 71 10.22 -22.85 5.38
CA PHE A 71 9.55 -22.44 6.63
C PHE A 71 8.04 -22.20 6.48
N MET A 72 7.51 -22.03 5.27
CA MET A 72 6.11 -21.61 5.11
C MET A 72 5.09 -22.62 5.67
N PHE A 73 5.44 -23.90 5.73
CA PHE A 73 4.58 -24.93 6.32
C PHE A 73 4.43 -24.81 7.84
N ASP A 74 5.31 -24.06 8.51
CA ASP A 74 5.19 -23.75 9.94
C ASP A 74 4.10 -22.68 10.20
N TYR A 75 3.67 -21.96 9.15
CA TYR A 75 2.69 -20.87 9.23
C TYR A 75 1.35 -21.22 8.59
N ASP A 76 1.33 -21.99 7.51
CA ASP A 76 0.09 -22.38 6.82
C ASP A 76 0.28 -23.71 6.06
N GLY A 77 -0.70 -24.61 6.15
CA GLY A 77 -0.65 -25.92 5.49
C GLY A 77 -0.58 -25.85 3.95
N ARG A 78 -0.95 -24.72 3.34
CA ARG A 78 -0.79 -24.46 1.89
C ARG A 78 0.63 -24.07 1.50
N GLY A 79 1.51 -23.81 2.46
CA GLY A 79 2.90 -23.39 2.22
C GLY A 79 2.99 -22.10 1.41
N GLU A 80 3.86 -22.08 0.40
CA GLU A 80 4.11 -20.91 -0.46
C GLU A 80 2.92 -20.53 -1.36
N ARG A 81 1.88 -21.38 -1.41
CA ARG A 81 0.60 -21.15 -2.11
C ARG A 81 -0.48 -20.50 -1.23
N ALA A 82 -0.19 -20.21 0.04
CA ALA A 82 -1.08 -19.42 0.88
C ALA A 82 -1.30 -18.01 0.29
N THR A 83 -2.27 -17.28 0.83
CA THR A 83 -2.58 -15.91 0.38
C THR A 83 -1.40 -14.97 0.63
N ARG A 84 -1.32 -13.88 -0.15
CA ARG A 84 -0.20 -12.93 -0.08
C ARG A 84 0.06 -12.39 1.32
N ASP A 85 -1.00 -12.10 2.07
CA ASP A 85 -0.92 -11.62 3.45
C ASP A 85 -0.29 -12.67 4.39
N VAL A 86 -0.73 -13.94 4.30
CA VAL A 86 -0.17 -15.05 5.09
C VAL A 86 1.31 -15.25 4.79
N VAL A 87 1.69 -15.30 3.50
CA VAL A 87 3.09 -15.49 3.10
C VAL A 87 3.95 -14.30 3.54
N SER A 88 3.45 -13.07 3.42
CA SER A 88 4.19 -11.88 3.85
C SER A 88 4.41 -11.85 5.36
N ARG A 89 3.39 -12.27 6.16
CA ARG A 89 3.53 -12.45 7.61
C ARG A 89 4.54 -13.55 7.95
N GLY A 90 4.49 -14.69 7.26
CA GLY A 90 5.45 -15.78 7.47
C GLY A 90 6.89 -15.35 7.23
N ILE A 91 7.15 -14.63 6.12
CA ILE A 91 8.49 -14.08 5.84
C ILE A 91 8.91 -13.10 6.93
N TYR A 92 8.04 -12.16 7.31
CA TYR A 92 8.37 -11.16 8.33
C TYR A 92 8.62 -11.79 9.72
N ALA A 93 7.85 -12.81 10.09
CA ALA A 93 8.05 -13.55 11.33
C ALA A 93 9.38 -14.33 11.33
N GLU A 94 9.78 -14.93 10.21
CA GLU A 94 11.11 -15.54 10.07
C GLU A 94 12.24 -14.50 10.12
N MET A 95 12.07 -13.33 9.51
CA MET A 95 13.03 -12.23 9.63
C MET A 95 13.26 -11.83 11.08
N ARG A 96 12.21 -11.78 11.91
CA ARG A 96 12.33 -11.49 13.36
C ARG A 96 13.03 -12.57 14.17
N LYS A 97 13.03 -13.82 13.70
CA LYS A 97 13.78 -14.94 14.31
C LYS A 97 15.24 -14.97 13.88
N ASN A 98 15.59 -14.23 12.82
CA ASN A 98 16.94 -14.23 12.29
C ASN A 98 17.87 -13.41 13.19
N ASN A 99 18.91 -14.06 13.70
CA ASN A 99 19.94 -13.41 14.53
C ASN A 99 21.17 -12.96 13.71
N ASN A 100 21.15 -13.12 12.38
CA ASN A 100 22.22 -12.64 11.52
C ASN A 100 21.95 -11.17 11.12
N PRO A 101 22.70 -10.19 11.64
CA PRO A 101 22.49 -8.78 11.32
C PRO A 101 22.82 -8.43 9.86
N GLU A 102 23.59 -9.26 9.16
CA GLU A 102 23.95 -9.05 7.75
C GLU A 102 22.87 -9.54 6.78
N GLN A 103 21.96 -10.41 7.23
CA GLN A 103 20.88 -10.94 6.40
C GLN A 103 19.55 -10.29 6.77
N ILE A 104 19.09 -9.39 5.91
CA ILE A 104 17.86 -8.63 6.15
C ILE A 104 16.64 -9.47 5.72
N GLY A 105 16.68 -10.09 4.54
CA GLY A 105 15.55 -10.81 3.95
C GLY A 105 15.58 -12.33 4.14
N MET A 106 14.62 -12.99 3.52
CA MET A 106 14.59 -14.45 3.33
C MET A 106 14.94 -14.79 1.88
N PHE A 107 14.93 -16.06 1.50
CA PHE A 107 15.27 -16.46 0.13
C PHE A 107 14.10 -17.11 -0.60
N ILE A 108 13.99 -16.85 -1.91
CA ILE A 108 13.23 -17.71 -2.82
C ILE A 108 14.19 -18.54 -3.67
N SER A 109 13.88 -19.83 -3.85
CA SER A 109 14.64 -20.73 -4.72
C SER A 109 13.73 -21.49 -5.69
N MET A 110 14.16 -21.54 -6.95
CA MET A 110 13.52 -22.30 -8.02
C MET A 110 14.33 -23.54 -8.42
N SER A 111 15.49 -23.77 -7.80
CA SER A 111 16.50 -24.73 -8.28
C SER A 111 15.99 -26.16 -8.41
N HIS A 112 15.02 -26.56 -7.59
CA HIS A 112 14.39 -27.88 -7.64
C HIS A 112 13.64 -28.17 -8.95
N LEU A 113 13.28 -27.15 -9.73
CA LEU A 113 12.66 -27.32 -11.05
C LEU A 113 13.69 -27.58 -12.17
N GLY A 114 14.98 -27.39 -11.91
CA GLY A 114 16.05 -27.44 -12.90
C GLY A 114 16.31 -26.08 -13.56
N PRO A 115 17.57 -25.59 -13.61
CA PRO A 115 17.88 -24.26 -14.13
C PRO A 115 17.39 -23.99 -15.55
N ASP A 116 17.44 -24.97 -16.44
CA ASP A 116 17.01 -24.80 -17.84
C ASP A 116 15.49 -24.63 -17.95
N VAL A 117 14.73 -25.34 -17.12
CA VAL A 117 13.28 -25.18 -17.03
C VAL A 117 12.93 -23.78 -16.52
N VAL A 118 13.64 -23.29 -15.51
CA VAL A 118 13.42 -21.94 -14.97
C VAL A 118 13.76 -20.87 -16.00
N ARG A 119 14.88 -20.99 -16.71
CA ARG A 119 15.28 -20.07 -17.80
C ARG A 119 14.25 -20.04 -18.93
N GLN A 120 13.70 -21.19 -19.30
CA GLN A 120 12.70 -21.29 -20.35
C GLN A 120 11.34 -20.72 -19.92
N LYS A 121 10.88 -21.01 -18.70
CA LYS A 121 9.57 -20.57 -18.21
C LYS A 121 9.54 -19.11 -17.76
N PHE A 122 10.64 -18.62 -17.19
CA PHE A 122 10.72 -17.31 -16.55
C PHE A 122 11.87 -16.44 -17.08
N PRO A 123 12.06 -16.29 -18.41
CA PRO A 123 13.22 -15.62 -18.98
C PRO A 123 13.36 -14.17 -18.49
N GLY A 124 12.24 -13.45 -18.35
CA GLY A 124 12.23 -12.08 -17.86
C GLY A 124 12.66 -11.95 -16.40
N MET A 125 12.22 -12.87 -15.53
CA MET A 125 12.62 -12.86 -14.11
C MET A 125 14.07 -13.30 -13.94
N VAL A 126 14.53 -14.29 -14.70
CA VAL A 126 15.95 -14.69 -14.67
C VAL A 126 16.83 -13.52 -15.08
N LYS A 127 16.50 -12.82 -16.17
CA LYS A 127 17.24 -11.64 -16.59
C LYS A 127 17.23 -10.54 -15.51
N ARG A 128 16.07 -10.23 -14.93
CA ARG A 128 15.93 -9.22 -13.88
C ARG A 128 16.79 -9.54 -12.65
N CYS A 129 16.77 -10.80 -12.20
CA CYS A 129 17.59 -11.24 -11.08
C CYS A 129 19.08 -11.16 -11.42
N ALA A 130 19.48 -11.59 -12.62
CA ALA A 130 20.87 -11.51 -13.06
C ALA A 130 21.36 -10.06 -13.16
N ASP A 131 20.53 -9.15 -13.68
CA ASP A 131 20.80 -7.69 -13.71
C ASP A 131 20.99 -7.11 -12.29
N SER A 132 20.52 -7.81 -11.25
CA SER A 132 20.66 -7.46 -9.83
C SER A 132 21.68 -8.34 -9.07
N GLY A 133 22.48 -9.13 -9.78
CA GLY A 133 23.53 -9.97 -9.18
C GLY A 133 23.07 -11.33 -8.64
N PHE A 134 21.83 -11.75 -8.91
CA PHE A 134 21.28 -13.01 -8.42
C PHE A 134 21.07 -14.04 -9.54
N ASP A 135 21.34 -15.31 -9.23
CA ASP A 135 20.96 -16.44 -10.09
C ASP A 135 19.62 -17.03 -9.62
N LEU A 136 18.52 -16.65 -10.26
CA LEU A 136 17.18 -17.21 -9.97
C LEU A 136 17.05 -18.68 -10.42
N ALA A 137 17.79 -19.10 -11.44
CA ALA A 137 17.59 -20.40 -12.09
C ALA A 137 18.27 -21.52 -11.31
N ALA A 138 19.50 -21.31 -10.84
CA ALA A 138 20.25 -22.30 -10.06
C ALA A 138 20.45 -21.91 -8.60
N GLY A 139 20.38 -20.63 -8.27
CA GLY A 139 20.71 -20.10 -6.95
C GLY A 139 19.49 -19.77 -6.07
N LYS A 140 19.72 -18.80 -5.20
CA LYS A 140 18.74 -18.21 -4.28
C LYS A 140 18.67 -16.72 -4.57
N VAL A 141 17.48 -16.15 -4.47
CA VAL A 141 17.26 -14.71 -4.58
C VAL A 141 16.75 -14.20 -3.26
N GLU A 142 17.38 -13.16 -2.71
CA GLU A 142 16.94 -12.57 -1.46
C GLU A 142 15.67 -11.75 -1.67
N VAL A 143 14.70 -11.93 -0.77
CA VAL A 143 13.37 -11.35 -0.83
C VAL A 143 12.92 -10.81 0.52
N VAL A 144 12.10 -9.76 0.46
CA VAL A 144 11.48 -9.10 1.61
C VAL A 144 10.03 -8.75 1.26
N PRO A 145 9.10 -8.75 2.23
CA PRO A 145 7.78 -8.20 1.99
C PRO A 145 7.89 -6.73 1.60
N THR A 146 7.07 -6.29 0.66
CA THR A 146 7.19 -4.93 0.10
C THR A 146 5.79 -4.32 -0.03
N ALA A 147 5.60 -3.08 0.43
CA ALA A 147 4.31 -2.41 0.33
C ALA A 147 3.94 -2.26 -1.15
N HIS A 148 2.75 -2.73 -1.54
CA HIS A 148 2.43 -2.97 -2.94
C HIS A 148 1.15 -2.29 -3.43
N TYR A 149 0.08 -2.33 -2.63
CA TYR A 149 -1.23 -1.80 -3.05
C TYR A 149 -1.99 -1.21 -1.86
N PHE A 150 -2.63 -0.08 -2.07
CA PHE A 150 -3.55 0.53 -1.11
C PHE A 150 -4.99 0.14 -1.48
N MET A 151 -5.67 -0.59 -0.59
CA MET A 151 -7.07 -0.97 -0.81
C MET A 151 -8.04 0.12 -0.33
N GLY A 152 -7.62 0.87 0.69
CA GLY A 152 -8.28 2.08 1.13
C GLY A 152 -8.05 3.26 0.20
N GLY A 153 -8.89 4.28 0.31
CA GLY A 153 -8.83 5.48 -0.51
C GLY A 153 -10.04 6.38 -0.30
N VAL A 154 -10.26 7.32 -1.21
CA VAL A 154 -11.43 8.21 -1.18
C VAL A 154 -12.71 7.40 -1.25
N VAL A 155 -13.70 7.76 -0.44
CA VAL A 155 -15.05 7.19 -0.50
C VAL A 155 -15.72 7.62 -1.82
N VAL A 156 -16.03 6.64 -2.66
CA VAL A 156 -16.75 6.84 -3.92
C VAL A 156 -18.04 6.02 -3.98
N ALA A 157 -18.97 6.46 -4.82
CA ALA A 157 -20.12 5.70 -5.28
C ALA A 157 -19.73 4.78 -6.46
N PRO A 158 -20.59 3.81 -6.87
CA PRO A 158 -20.29 2.91 -7.99
C PRO A 158 -20.03 3.61 -9.33
N ASP A 159 -20.54 4.83 -9.51
CA ASP A 159 -20.30 5.67 -10.69
C ASP A 159 -19.02 6.53 -10.58
N THR A 160 -18.20 6.30 -9.54
CA THR A 160 -16.95 6.99 -9.17
C THR A 160 -17.10 8.41 -8.62
N SER A 161 -18.33 8.90 -8.44
CA SER A 161 -18.57 10.20 -7.80
C SER A 161 -18.19 10.18 -6.32
N THR A 162 -17.71 11.32 -5.82
CA THR A 162 -17.43 11.55 -4.40
C THR A 162 -18.54 12.38 -3.76
N ALA A 163 -18.43 12.62 -2.45
CA ALA A 163 -19.30 13.58 -1.76
C ALA A 163 -19.12 15.04 -2.24
N MET A 164 -18.02 15.35 -2.94
CA MET A 164 -17.80 16.63 -3.59
C MET A 164 -18.32 16.58 -5.02
N GLU A 165 -19.31 17.42 -5.32
CA GLU A 165 -19.88 17.51 -6.66
C GLU A 165 -18.81 17.90 -7.68
N GLY A 166 -18.78 17.17 -8.81
CA GLY A 166 -17.80 17.39 -9.87
C GLY A 166 -16.43 16.78 -9.61
N PHE A 167 -16.21 16.15 -8.45
CA PHE A 167 -14.98 15.43 -8.13
C PHE A 167 -15.21 13.91 -8.17
N TYR A 168 -14.43 13.24 -9.01
CA TYR A 168 -14.51 11.80 -9.29
C TYR A 168 -13.15 11.16 -9.01
N VAL A 169 -13.15 9.94 -8.47
CA VAL A 169 -11.92 9.21 -8.15
C VAL A 169 -12.04 7.78 -8.64
N ALA A 170 -11.00 7.31 -9.32
CA ALA A 170 -10.94 5.95 -9.86
C ALA A 170 -9.55 5.34 -9.65
N GLY A 171 -9.46 4.02 -9.78
CA GLY A 171 -8.20 3.30 -9.60
C GLY A 171 -7.82 3.14 -8.12
N GLU A 172 -6.52 3.23 -7.83
CA GLU A 172 -5.99 2.93 -6.49
C GLU A 172 -6.23 4.04 -5.46
N ASP A 173 -6.59 5.26 -5.89
CA ASP A 173 -6.96 6.34 -4.98
C ASP A 173 -8.41 6.23 -4.49
N ALA A 174 -9.21 5.31 -5.07
CA ALA A 174 -10.57 5.03 -4.64
C ALA A 174 -10.62 3.82 -3.70
N GLY A 175 -11.31 3.96 -2.57
CA GLY A 175 -11.53 2.86 -1.63
C GLY A 175 -12.82 2.07 -1.90
N GLY A 176 -12.84 0.79 -1.53
CA GLY A 176 -14.07 -0.01 -1.42
C GLY A 176 -14.22 -1.15 -2.44
N ALA A 177 -13.44 -1.17 -3.52
CA ALA A 177 -13.52 -2.23 -4.53
C ALA A 177 -12.90 -3.56 -4.08
N HIS A 178 -11.93 -3.52 -3.16
CA HIS A 178 -11.08 -4.68 -2.83
C HIS A 178 -11.30 -5.22 -1.41
N GLY A 179 -12.10 -4.54 -0.58
CA GLY A 179 -12.21 -4.82 0.84
C GLY A 179 -10.83 -4.86 1.53
N ALA A 180 -10.64 -5.84 2.42
CA ALA A 180 -9.41 -5.95 3.21
C ALA A 180 -8.22 -6.57 2.48
N ASN A 181 -8.40 -7.15 1.28
CA ASN A 181 -7.32 -7.79 0.54
C ASN A 181 -7.61 -7.86 -0.97
N ARG A 182 -6.81 -7.15 -1.77
CA ARG A 182 -6.96 -7.15 -3.24
C ARG A 182 -6.50 -8.48 -3.86
N LEU A 183 -7.32 -9.04 -4.74
CA LEU A 183 -6.96 -10.23 -5.54
C LEU A 183 -5.93 -9.87 -6.62
N GLY A 184 -4.91 -10.71 -6.81
CA GLY A 184 -3.92 -10.56 -7.88
C GLY A 184 -4.57 -10.37 -9.27
N GLY A 185 -3.98 -9.54 -10.13
CA GLY A 185 -4.59 -9.13 -11.41
C GLY A 185 -5.58 -7.95 -11.32
N ASN A 186 -6.35 -7.82 -10.23
CA ASN A 186 -7.45 -6.83 -10.16
C ASN A 186 -7.07 -5.35 -10.03
N GLY A 187 -5.85 -4.97 -9.67
CA GLY A 187 -5.44 -3.56 -9.56
C GLY A 187 -5.42 -2.83 -10.90
N VAL A 188 -4.93 -3.48 -11.97
CA VAL A 188 -4.98 -2.92 -13.33
C VAL A 188 -6.42 -2.88 -13.83
N ALA A 189 -7.17 -3.97 -13.61
CA ALA A 189 -8.59 -4.02 -13.96
C ALA A 189 -9.39 -2.92 -13.24
N ASN A 190 -9.10 -2.64 -11.96
CA ASN A 190 -9.71 -1.56 -11.19
C ASN A 190 -9.49 -0.22 -11.90
N SER A 191 -8.24 0.13 -12.21
CA SER A 191 -7.94 1.39 -12.89
C SER A 191 -8.57 1.49 -14.28
N THR A 192 -8.56 0.42 -15.08
CA THR A 192 -9.12 0.45 -16.44
C THR A 192 -10.66 0.51 -16.43
N VAL A 193 -11.31 -0.31 -15.61
CA VAL A 193 -12.78 -0.39 -15.54
C VAL A 193 -13.36 0.87 -14.91
N PHE A 194 -12.90 1.23 -13.70
CA PHE A 194 -13.43 2.41 -13.03
C PHE A 194 -12.97 3.71 -13.69
N GLY A 195 -11.82 3.71 -14.38
CA GLY A 195 -11.43 4.84 -15.23
C GLY A 195 -12.40 5.04 -16.40
N GLY A 196 -12.85 3.96 -17.04
CA GLY A 196 -13.90 4.01 -18.07
C GLY A 196 -15.22 4.53 -17.52
N ILE A 197 -15.67 3.99 -16.38
CA ILE A 197 -16.89 4.44 -15.71
C ILE A 197 -16.79 5.94 -15.35
N ALA A 198 -15.69 6.37 -14.77
CA ALA A 198 -15.46 7.79 -14.45
C ALA A 198 -15.55 8.67 -15.71
N GLY A 199 -14.94 8.23 -16.82
CA GLY A 199 -14.99 8.92 -18.09
C GLY A 199 -16.42 9.08 -18.62
N ASP A 200 -17.22 8.02 -18.59
CA ASP A 200 -18.61 8.03 -19.03
C ASP A 200 -19.48 8.93 -18.12
N THR A 201 -19.33 8.79 -16.80
CA THR A 201 -20.07 9.59 -15.82
C THR A 201 -19.74 11.08 -15.93
N MET A 202 -18.45 11.44 -15.97
CA MET A 202 -17.99 12.82 -16.17
C MET A 202 -18.47 13.38 -17.51
N GLY A 203 -18.34 12.60 -18.59
CA GLY A 203 -18.76 13.00 -19.92
C GLY A 203 -20.26 13.28 -20.02
N ALA A 204 -21.09 12.51 -19.30
CA ALA A 204 -22.52 12.78 -19.20
C ALA A 204 -22.82 14.02 -18.31
N ALA A 205 -22.14 14.16 -17.18
CA ALA A 205 -22.32 15.28 -16.25
C ALA A 205 -21.98 16.63 -16.90
N VAL A 206 -20.85 16.72 -17.60
CA VAL A 206 -20.38 17.96 -18.25
C VAL A 206 -21.35 18.46 -19.33
N ARG A 207 -22.05 17.57 -20.04
CA ARG A 207 -23.07 17.99 -21.03
C ARG A 207 -24.26 18.74 -20.41
N ASN A 208 -24.51 18.52 -19.12
CA ASN A 208 -25.58 19.17 -18.38
C ASN A 208 -25.09 20.42 -17.63
N MET A 209 -23.78 20.69 -17.59
CA MET A 209 -23.23 21.89 -16.96
C MET A 209 -23.50 23.11 -17.85
N ARG A 210 -24.20 24.10 -17.28
CA ARG A 210 -24.59 25.33 -18.00
C ARG A 210 -23.60 26.48 -17.85
N SER A 211 -22.76 26.43 -16.82
CA SER A 211 -21.77 27.45 -16.51
C SER A 211 -20.60 26.83 -15.76
N LEU A 212 -19.43 27.48 -15.86
CA LEU A 212 -18.30 27.20 -14.98
C LEU A 212 -18.61 27.72 -13.58
N ARG A 213 -18.00 27.10 -12.56
CA ARG A 213 -18.02 27.62 -11.18
C ARG A 213 -16.92 28.66 -11.03
N ASP A 214 -17.23 29.73 -10.31
CA ASP A 214 -16.20 30.66 -9.87
C ASP A 214 -15.25 29.97 -8.87
N ILE A 215 -13.98 30.37 -8.91
CA ILE A 215 -12.97 29.86 -7.99
C ILE A 215 -13.22 30.50 -6.61
N ASP A 216 -13.17 29.70 -5.55
CA ASP A 216 -13.13 30.24 -4.20
C ASP A 216 -11.73 30.78 -3.89
N GLU A 217 -11.59 32.10 -3.94
CA GLU A 217 -10.33 32.81 -3.69
C GLU A 217 -9.76 32.53 -2.29
N HIS A 218 -10.59 32.19 -1.30
CA HIS A 218 -10.11 31.85 0.04
C HIS A 218 -9.43 30.48 0.05
N VAL A 219 -9.99 29.52 -0.68
CA VAL A 219 -9.38 28.18 -0.84
C VAL A 219 -8.07 28.29 -1.62
N LEU A 220 -8.05 29.09 -2.69
CA LEU A 220 -6.83 29.34 -3.47
C LEU A 220 -5.73 29.97 -2.61
N ALA A 221 -6.05 31.04 -1.89
CA ALA A 221 -5.09 31.72 -1.02
C ALA A 221 -4.55 30.78 0.08
N ALA A 222 -5.42 30.02 0.74
CA ALA A 222 -5.00 29.06 1.77
C ALA A 222 -4.08 27.96 1.23
N GLU A 223 -4.35 27.44 0.03
CA GLU A 223 -3.48 26.43 -0.59
C GLU A 223 -2.15 27.02 -1.09
N MET A 224 -2.15 28.27 -1.56
CA MET A 224 -0.91 29.00 -1.88
C MET A 224 -0.05 29.22 -0.64
N ASP A 225 -0.65 29.69 0.46
CA ASP A 225 0.05 29.89 1.73
C ASP A 225 0.65 28.57 2.24
N ARG A 226 -0.13 27.48 2.21
CA ARG A 226 0.36 26.14 2.56
C ARG A 226 1.52 25.70 1.68
N ALA A 227 1.41 25.88 0.37
CA ALA A 227 2.44 25.45 -0.58
C ALA A 227 3.72 26.27 -0.46
N LEU A 228 3.61 27.57 -0.17
CA LEU A 228 4.74 28.50 -0.05
C LEU A 228 5.35 28.55 1.37
N GLN A 229 4.66 27.99 2.38
CA GLN A 229 5.14 27.90 3.77
C GLN A 229 6.62 27.51 3.94
N PRO A 230 7.18 26.48 3.25
CA PRO A 230 8.58 26.11 3.43
C PRO A 230 9.59 27.14 2.90
N LEU A 231 9.18 28.08 2.04
CA LEU A 231 10.04 29.19 1.58
C LEU A 231 10.28 30.22 2.69
N MET A 232 9.44 30.23 3.72
CA MET A 232 9.53 31.15 4.86
C MET A 232 10.44 30.63 5.98
N ARG A 233 11.08 29.48 5.77
CA ARG A 233 11.92 28.80 6.76
C ARG A 233 13.37 28.65 6.25
N PRO A 234 14.36 28.53 7.15
CA PRO A 234 15.74 28.24 6.73
C PRO A 234 15.84 26.91 5.99
N ALA A 235 16.57 26.91 4.87
CA ALA A 235 16.75 25.72 4.05
C ALA A 235 17.39 24.56 4.85
N ALA A 236 16.76 23.38 4.80
CA ALA A 236 17.24 22.18 5.49
C ALA A 236 17.05 20.92 4.63
N PRO A 237 17.86 19.86 4.83
CA PRO A 237 17.70 18.61 4.09
C PRO A 237 16.39 17.87 4.43
N VAL A 238 15.59 17.56 3.42
CA VAL A 238 14.31 16.82 3.57
C VAL A 238 14.51 15.29 3.53
N GLN A 239 15.60 14.81 2.91
CA GLN A 239 15.87 13.38 2.74
C GLN A 239 15.96 12.57 4.05
N PRO A 240 16.61 13.07 5.14
CA PRO A 240 16.60 12.37 6.42
C PRO A 240 15.19 12.18 6.99
N LEU A 241 14.30 13.16 6.81
CA LEU A 241 12.90 13.08 7.26
C LEU A 241 12.13 12.02 6.47
N ARG A 242 12.37 11.93 5.16
CA ARG A 242 11.81 10.86 4.31
C ARG A 242 12.25 9.48 4.78
N ALA A 243 13.53 9.30 5.09
CA ALA A 243 14.06 8.03 5.62
C ALA A 243 13.44 7.69 6.98
N ALA A 244 13.33 8.66 7.89
CA ALA A 244 12.70 8.47 9.20
C ALA A 244 11.23 8.03 9.07
N LEU A 245 10.47 8.62 8.15
CA LEU A 245 9.10 8.18 7.85
C LEU A 245 9.07 6.73 7.31
N GLN A 246 10.00 6.40 6.41
CA GLN A 246 10.12 5.07 5.82
C GLN A 246 10.39 3.99 6.85
N ASP A 247 11.28 4.26 7.79
CA ASP A 247 11.59 3.34 8.89
C ASP A 247 10.41 3.24 9.86
N ALA A 248 9.76 4.36 10.23
CA ALA A 248 8.59 4.35 11.09
C ALA A 248 7.44 3.51 10.51
N MET A 249 7.09 3.74 9.24
CA MET A 249 6.02 2.99 8.59
C MET A 249 6.38 1.52 8.39
N TRP A 250 7.65 1.19 8.12
CA TRP A 250 8.09 -0.19 7.95
C TRP A 250 8.10 -1.00 9.26
N GLU A 251 8.63 -0.41 10.33
CA GLU A 251 8.85 -1.10 11.62
C GLU A 251 7.58 -1.14 12.47
N ASP A 252 6.77 -0.08 12.44
CA ASP A 252 5.69 0.12 13.41
C ASP A 252 4.28 0.02 12.81
N VAL A 253 4.15 0.32 11.51
CA VAL A 253 2.87 0.35 10.77
C VAL A 253 2.90 -0.61 9.57
N GLY A 254 3.79 -1.61 9.63
CA GLY A 254 4.08 -2.54 8.54
C GLY A 254 3.14 -3.74 8.46
N VAL A 255 3.72 -4.89 8.12
CA VAL A 255 3.03 -6.17 7.89
C VAL A 255 2.38 -6.72 9.16
N MET A 256 3.09 -6.66 10.28
CA MET A 256 2.62 -7.09 11.60
C MET A 256 2.54 -5.88 12.51
N ARG A 257 1.40 -5.71 13.19
CA ARG A 257 1.11 -4.53 14.00
C ARG A 257 0.73 -4.96 15.41
N SER A 258 0.97 -4.08 16.37
CA SER A 258 0.47 -4.19 17.73
C SER A 258 0.09 -2.80 18.23
N ARG A 259 -0.74 -2.68 19.26
CA ARG A 259 -1.05 -1.39 19.90
C ARG A 259 0.22 -0.59 20.21
N ALA A 260 1.17 -1.22 20.90
CA ALA A 260 2.43 -0.59 21.27
C ALA A 260 3.28 -0.17 20.07
N GLY A 261 3.30 -0.97 18.99
CA GLY A 261 3.95 -0.62 17.73
C GLY A 261 3.30 0.60 17.10
N LEU A 262 1.97 0.58 16.92
CA LEU A 262 1.21 1.66 16.29
C LEU A 262 1.30 2.98 17.06
N GLU A 263 1.25 2.96 18.39
CA GLU A 263 1.43 4.14 19.23
C GLU A 263 2.84 4.72 19.10
N ARG A 264 3.88 3.87 19.00
CA ARG A 264 5.25 4.31 18.71
C ARG A 264 5.36 4.89 17.30
N GLY A 265 4.77 4.24 16.31
CA GLY A 265 4.74 4.70 14.92
C GLY A 265 4.09 6.07 14.79
N LEU A 266 2.94 6.30 15.44
CA LEU A 266 2.27 7.61 15.48
C LEU A 266 3.18 8.71 16.03
N LYS A 267 3.86 8.47 17.14
CA LYS A 267 4.82 9.44 17.71
C LYS A 267 5.97 9.76 16.76
N ARG A 268 6.48 8.76 16.02
CA ARG A 268 7.53 8.97 15.01
C ARG A 268 7.01 9.76 13.82
N VAL A 269 5.80 9.47 13.34
CA VAL A 269 5.15 10.21 12.26
C VAL A 269 4.91 11.67 12.67
N GLU A 270 4.45 11.92 13.89
CA GLU A 270 4.27 13.26 14.47
C GLU A 270 5.60 14.02 14.59
N ALA A 271 6.68 13.35 15.00
CA ALA A 271 8.02 13.94 15.03
C ALA A 271 8.48 14.35 13.62
N VAL A 272 8.34 13.46 12.62
CA VAL A 272 8.64 13.79 11.22
C VAL A 272 7.79 14.96 10.73
N GLN A 273 6.51 15.01 11.09
CA GLN A 273 5.62 16.10 10.73
C GLN A 273 6.10 17.44 11.31
N SER A 274 6.47 17.45 12.58
CA SER A 274 6.96 18.63 13.29
C SER A 274 8.27 19.13 12.68
N ASP A 275 9.22 18.22 12.45
CA ASP A 275 10.51 18.56 11.84
C ASP A 275 10.36 19.06 10.40
N LEU A 276 9.42 18.49 9.64
CA LEU A 276 9.12 18.93 8.27
C LEU A 276 8.62 20.38 8.21
N HIS A 277 7.81 20.80 9.19
CA HIS A 277 7.29 22.17 9.27
C HIS A 277 8.35 23.22 9.60
N GLU A 278 9.45 22.82 10.24
CA GLU A 278 10.61 23.67 10.52
C GLU A 278 11.66 23.60 9.41
N ALA A 279 11.65 22.55 8.58
CA ALA A 279 12.54 22.41 7.43
C ALA A 279 12.09 23.30 6.27
N GLY A 280 12.88 24.33 5.98
CA GLY A 280 12.67 25.18 4.81
C GLY A 280 13.33 24.67 3.54
N ILE A 281 13.11 25.41 2.45
CA ILE A 281 13.72 25.16 1.14
C ILE A 281 14.45 26.41 0.63
N ASP A 282 15.42 26.20 -0.27
CA ASP A 282 16.04 27.32 -0.98
C ASP A 282 15.06 27.93 -1.99
N GLY A 283 14.68 29.19 -1.74
CA GLY A 283 13.75 29.97 -2.56
C GLY A 283 14.41 30.81 -3.65
N ALA A 284 15.73 30.74 -3.85
CA ALA A 284 16.43 31.57 -4.83
C ALA A 284 15.92 31.36 -6.28
N ASN A 285 15.45 30.16 -6.60
CA ASN A 285 14.79 29.85 -7.86
C ASN A 285 13.65 28.84 -7.64
N LEU A 286 12.42 29.22 -7.99
CA LEU A 286 11.25 28.36 -7.88
C LEU A 286 11.03 27.50 -9.13
N ALA A 287 11.64 27.85 -10.26
CA ALA A 287 11.51 27.07 -11.48
C ALA A 287 12.20 25.70 -11.32
N PHE A 288 11.44 24.61 -11.47
CA PHE A 288 11.92 23.23 -11.29
C PHE A 288 12.63 22.98 -9.95
N ASN A 289 12.12 23.58 -8.87
CA ASN A 289 12.68 23.38 -7.53
C ASN A 289 12.32 21.99 -6.99
N MET A 290 13.21 21.02 -7.21
CA MET A 290 12.97 19.63 -6.81
C MET A 290 12.85 19.44 -5.30
N THR A 291 13.57 20.25 -4.51
CA THR A 291 13.47 20.21 -3.04
C THR A 291 12.08 20.65 -2.58
N TRP A 292 11.48 21.65 -3.24
CA TRP A 292 10.11 22.07 -2.97
C TRP A 292 9.11 20.97 -3.27
N HIS A 293 9.23 20.32 -4.43
CA HIS A 293 8.38 19.18 -4.78
C HIS A 293 8.54 18.03 -3.77
N ASP A 294 9.77 17.72 -3.36
CA ASP A 294 10.04 16.69 -2.35
C ASP A 294 9.40 17.03 -0.99
N TRP A 295 9.44 18.30 -0.59
CA TRP A 295 8.80 18.77 0.63
C TRP A 295 7.27 18.59 0.57
N LEU A 296 6.63 19.03 -0.53
CA LEU A 296 5.18 18.87 -0.74
C LEU A 296 4.74 17.40 -0.79
N ASN A 297 5.55 16.57 -1.45
CA ASN A 297 5.33 15.13 -1.51
C ASN A 297 5.46 14.51 -0.11
N LEU A 298 6.50 14.87 0.65
CA LEU A 298 6.69 14.34 2.00
C LEU A 298 5.56 14.77 2.94
N ARG A 299 5.06 16.00 2.80
CA ARG A 299 3.88 16.46 3.56
C ARG A 299 2.68 15.55 3.32
N SER A 300 2.38 15.22 2.06
CA SER A 300 1.27 14.31 1.71
C SER A 300 1.49 12.89 2.23
N LEU A 301 2.74 12.38 2.14
CA LEU A 301 3.10 11.07 2.70
C LEU A 301 2.93 11.01 4.22
N VAL A 302 3.28 12.08 4.95
CA VAL A 302 3.12 12.17 6.41
C VAL A 302 1.64 12.18 6.79
N ASP A 303 0.84 13.04 6.14
CA ASP A 303 -0.60 13.16 6.41
C ASP A 303 -1.30 11.80 6.21
N VAL A 304 -1.00 11.10 5.11
CA VAL A 304 -1.60 9.78 4.84
C VAL A 304 -1.05 8.70 5.78
N SER A 305 0.22 8.76 6.17
CA SER A 305 0.82 7.82 7.13
C SER A 305 0.14 7.90 8.50
N GLU A 306 -0.20 9.11 8.96
CA GLU A 306 -0.97 9.32 10.19
C GLU A 306 -2.34 8.64 10.09
N VAL A 307 -3.07 8.85 8.98
CA VAL A 307 -4.38 8.23 8.77
C VAL A 307 -4.29 6.71 8.82
N ILE A 308 -3.31 6.11 8.14
CA ILE A 308 -3.08 4.66 8.14
C ILE A 308 -2.84 4.16 9.57
N ALA A 309 -1.96 4.83 10.31
CA ALA A 309 -1.59 4.41 11.66
C ALA A 309 -2.75 4.55 12.66
N ARG A 310 -3.50 5.66 12.62
CA ARG A 310 -4.68 5.84 13.49
C ARG A 310 -5.78 4.84 13.14
N ALA A 311 -6.08 4.63 11.87
CA ALA A 311 -7.10 3.67 11.45
C ALA A 311 -6.72 2.22 11.80
N ALA A 312 -5.42 1.89 11.74
CA ALA A 312 -4.90 0.60 12.18
C ALA A 312 -4.99 0.42 13.71
N LEU A 313 -4.86 1.50 14.48
CA LEU A 313 -4.96 1.47 15.94
C LEU A 313 -6.40 1.27 16.40
N GLU A 314 -7.34 1.95 15.73
CA GLU A 314 -8.78 1.89 15.99
C GLU A 314 -9.40 0.51 15.69
N ARG A 315 -8.84 -0.23 14.71
CA ARG A 315 -9.29 -1.57 14.37
C ARG A 315 -8.62 -2.62 15.26
N GLU A 316 -9.42 -3.24 16.12
CA GLU A 316 -9.01 -4.29 17.08
C GLU A 316 -9.39 -5.70 16.59
N ASN A 317 -9.03 -6.01 15.35
CA ASN A 317 -9.13 -7.35 14.76
C ASN A 317 -8.07 -7.51 13.66
N SER A 318 -7.96 -8.71 13.09
CA SER A 318 -7.03 -9.00 12.00
C SER A 318 -7.77 -9.48 10.76
N ARG A 319 -7.87 -8.63 9.73
CA ARG A 319 -8.61 -8.94 8.51
C ARG A 319 -7.82 -8.60 7.26
N GLY A 320 -7.68 -9.60 6.38
CA GLY A 320 -6.96 -9.44 5.11
C GLY A 320 -5.52 -8.97 5.33
N ALA A 321 -5.16 -7.83 4.74
CA ALA A 321 -3.84 -7.25 4.87
C ALA A 321 -3.58 -6.53 6.20
N HIS A 322 -4.63 -6.22 6.97
CA HIS A 322 -4.51 -5.66 8.31
C HIS A 322 -4.35 -6.79 9.33
N PHE A 323 -3.21 -6.85 10.01
CA PHE A 323 -2.94 -7.87 11.03
C PHE A 323 -2.43 -7.23 12.33
N ARG A 324 -3.16 -7.48 13.42
CA ARG A 324 -2.86 -7.08 14.79
C ARG A 324 -2.48 -8.30 15.60
N GLU A 325 -1.21 -8.41 16.00
CA GLU A 325 -0.72 -9.52 16.82
C GLU A 325 -1.46 -9.62 18.17
N ASP A 326 -1.88 -8.48 18.70
CA ASP A 326 -2.68 -8.35 19.93
C ASP A 326 -4.18 -8.58 19.72
N PHE A 327 -4.64 -8.66 18.47
CA PHE A 327 -6.01 -9.02 18.08
C PHE A 327 -5.99 -9.95 16.84
N PRO A 328 -5.48 -11.19 16.96
CA PRO A 328 -5.19 -12.06 15.82
C PRO A 328 -6.45 -12.61 15.13
N GLU A 329 -7.60 -12.56 15.81
CA GLU A 329 -8.87 -13.07 15.30
C GLU A 329 -9.45 -12.18 14.20
N VAL A 330 -10.16 -12.79 13.25
CA VAL A 330 -10.76 -12.08 12.11
C VAL A 330 -11.88 -11.13 12.52
N GLY A 331 -12.45 -11.32 13.71
CA GLY A 331 -13.67 -10.64 14.17
C GLY A 331 -14.92 -11.16 13.45
N ASP A 332 -16.10 -10.72 13.90
CA ASP A 332 -17.37 -11.12 13.29
C ASP A 332 -17.49 -10.61 11.84
N LEU A 333 -17.92 -11.51 10.94
CA LEU A 333 -18.10 -11.21 9.53
C LEU A 333 -19.45 -10.54 9.27
N GLU A 334 -20.51 -10.86 10.01
CA GLU A 334 -21.83 -10.24 9.83
C GLU A 334 -21.84 -8.77 10.29
N SER A 335 -21.07 -8.44 11.34
CA SER A 335 -20.86 -7.05 11.76
C SER A 335 -19.65 -6.37 11.09
N SER A 336 -19.33 -6.73 9.84
CA SER A 336 -18.20 -6.12 9.13
C SER A 336 -18.39 -4.62 8.95
N TYR A 337 -17.29 -3.87 9.01
CA TYR A 337 -17.31 -2.41 8.88
C TYR A 337 -16.09 -1.88 8.12
N PHE A 338 -16.29 -0.73 7.47
CA PHE A 338 -15.27 0.15 6.96
C PHE A 338 -14.82 1.11 8.08
N THR A 339 -13.54 1.42 8.16
CA THR A 339 -13.05 2.55 8.96
C THR A 339 -13.03 3.78 8.09
N LEU A 340 -13.62 4.87 8.55
CA LEU A 340 -13.66 6.14 7.85
C LEU A 340 -12.82 7.17 8.60
N ALA A 341 -11.91 7.82 7.89
CA ALA A 341 -11.08 8.90 8.38
C ALA A 341 -11.46 10.20 7.67
N GLN A 342 -11.81 11.24 8.44
CA GLN A 342 -12.18 12.53 7.89
C GLN A 342 -11.51 13.64 8.68
N LYS A 343 -10.87 14.58 7.96
CA LYS A 343 -10.24 15.75 8.55
C LYS A 343 -11.21 16.94 8.53
N ARG A 344 -11.29 17.68 9.63
CA ARG A 344 -12.04 18.95 9.74
C ARG A 344 -11.13 19.99 10.39
N GLY A 345 -10.65 20.97 9.62
CA GLY A 345 -9.54 21.80 10.09
C GLY A 345 -8.31 20.94 10.31
N GLU A 346 -7.70 20.97 11.49
CA GLU A 346 -6.59 20.08 11.85
C GLU A 346 -7.04 18.76 12.51
N ASP A 347 -8.31 18.64 12.90
CA ASP A 347 -8.80 17.49 13.64
C ASP A 347 -9.09 16.31 12.70
N LEU A 348 -8.36 15.21 12.90
CA LEU A 348 -8.59 13.94 12.22
C LEU A 348 -9.52 13.06 13.05
N THR A 349 -10.73 12.83 12.55
CA THR A 349 -11.74 11.99 13.20
C THR A 349 -11.83 10.63 12.53
N LEU A 350 -11.97 9.58 13.34
CA LEU A 350 -12.26 8.23 12.89
C LEU A 350 -13.69 7.84 13.25
N SER A 351 -14.35 7.14 12.33
CA SER A 351 -15.66 6.54 12.54
C SER A 351 -15.74 5.20 11.83
N ARG A 352 -16.83 4.45 12.06
CA ARG A 352 -17.08 3.17 11.41
C ARG A 352 -18.36 3.27 10.58
N ALA A 353 -18.35 2.64 9.41
CA ALA A 353 -19.53 2.46 8.59
C ALA A 353 -19.75 0.97 8.33
N GLU A 354 -20.94 0.47 8.65
CA GLU A 354 -21.25 -0.96 8.46
C GLU A 354 -21.23 -1.33 6.97
N VAL A 355 -20.78 -2.55 6.70
CA VAL A 355 -20.83 -3.14 5.36
C VAL A 355 -22.26 -3.49 5.01
N ALA A 356 -22.78 -2.87 3.95
CA ALA A 356 -24.08 -3.25 3.39
C ALA A 356 -23.93 -4.48 2.48
N PHE A 357 -24.36 -5.65 2.95
CA PHE A 357 -24.38 -6.89 2.16
C PHE A 357 -25.55 -6.90 1.17
N THR A 358 -25.39 -6.23 0.04
CA THR A 358 -26.43 -6.04 -0.99
C THR A 358 -26.45 -7.12 -2.07
N ILE A 359 -25.35 -7.85 -2.26
CA ILE A 359 -25.21 -8.91 -3.28
C ILE A 359 -25.06 -10.28 -2.63
N VAL A 360 -24.11 -10.41 -1.69
CA VAL A 360 -23.78 -11.67 -1.01
C VAL A 360 -23.42 -11.38 0.45
N ARG A 361 -23.77 -12.29 1.36
CA ARG A 361 -23.40 -12.24 2.79
C ARG A 361 -22.31 -13.25 3.13
N PRO A 362 -21.62 -13.11 4.27
CA PRO A 362 -20.70 -14.13 4.77
C PRO A 362 -21.33 -15.53 4.75
N GLY A 363 -20.58 -16.53 4.26
CA GLY A 363 -21.08 -17.90 4.11
C GLY A 363 -22.00 -18.15 2.91
N GLN A 364 -22.36 -17.11 2.14
CA GLN A 364 -23.11 -17.26 0.89
C GLN A 364 -22.18 -17.18 -0.32
N THR A 365 -22.62 -17.76 -1.44
CA THR A 365 -21.94 -17.68 -2.73
C THR A 365 -22.92 -17.25 -3.82
N VAL A 366 -22.44 -16.48 -4.79
CA VAL A 366 -23.16 -16.17 -6.03
C VAL A 366 -22.83 -17.16 -7.15
N LEU A 367 -21.85 -18.03 -6.92
CA LEU A 367 -21.48 -19.07 -7.86
C LEU A 367 -22.50 -20.22 -7.78
N PRO A 368 -22.87 -20.83 -8.93
CA PRO A 368 -23.73 -22.00 -8.93
C PRO A 368 -23.02 -23.21 -8.30
N ASP A 369 -23.78 -24.22 -7.86
CA ASP A 369 -23.26 -25.41 -7.15
C ASP A 369 -22.27 -26.24 -7.98
N ASP A 370 -22.35 -26.14 -9.32
CA ASP A 370 -21.47 -26.81 -10.27
C ASP A 370 -20.21 -25.99 -10.61
N ALA A 371 -20.07 -24.78 -10.05
CA ALA A 371 -18.89 -23.97 -10.27
C ALA A 371 -17.66 -24.68 -9.69
N PRO A 372 -16.57 -24.81 -10.48
CA PRO A 372 -15.37 -25.47 -10.01
C PRO A 372 -14.76 -24.68 -8.85
N ALA A 373 -14.46 -25.37 -7.74
CA ALA A 373 -13.89 -24.76 -6.54
C ALA A 373 -12.56 -24.03 -6.79
N THR A 374 -11.86 -24.39 -7.86
CA THR A 374 -10.71 -23.66 -8.40
C THR A 374 -10.74 -23.70 -9.93
N LEU A 375 -10.30 -22.63 -10.60
CA LEU A 375 -10.11 -22.61 -12.06
C LEU A 375 -9.08 -23.65 -12.56
N VAL A 376 -8.28 -24.20 -11.65
CA VAL A 376 -7.29 -25.26 -11.94
C VAL A 376 -7.96 -26.64 -12.09
N ALA A 377 -9.14 -26.84 -11.50
CA ALA A 377 -9.91 -28.07 -11.63
C ALA A 377 -10.82 -28.10 -12.88
N ALA A 378 -10.88 -26.99 -13.63
CA ALA A 378 -11.72 -26.81 -14.81
C ALA A 378 -11.00 -27.15 -16.14
N GLN A 379 -9.82 -27.78 -16.09
CA GLN A 379 -9.04 -28.20 -17.27
C GLN A 379 -8.96 -29.72 -17.38
#